data_AF-A0A968LCV5-F1
#
_entry.id   AF-A0A968LCV5-F1
#
_cell.length_a   1.000
_cell.length_b   1.000
_cell.length_c   1.000
_cell.angle_alpha   90.00
_cell.angle_beta   90.00
_cell.angle_gamma   90.00
#
_symmetry.space_group_name_H-M   'P 1'
#
loop_
_entity.id
_entity.type
_entity.pdbx_description
1 polymer ?
#
loop_
_entity_poly.entity_id
_entity_poly.type
_entity_poly.pdbx_seq_one_letter_code
_entity_poly.pdbx_strand_id
1 'polypeptide(L)'
;MASFRDILGYYRAYWTTSVLTVVASSGFELLDLVVPYALGQILNTLSGQPLDGIIAGFIARVSNLTGVPEGTNLSLGVLLGLVFVSTVIRAPLQPWLGDWFHWDIALRSRRDHSQRVVEKILTLPLSFYDENNPGRIAGRVARGLSNHTWTYPDVAGDLIPKLVRIVGIFVVIWFVSRPIAIAFLASFIIILGFSLKKLSRLVRKETVIDRYIENTESRTSEIVTNIKTVKAFAAEANELQRQRLRMQRELDVIIYRIHRGYTTLVTWQRLMVQTCMFLVLVFTLRATLQGNITIGNFVTTLTVASIAYAELSPIGQLADRYLPSL
;
A
#
# COMPACT_ATOMS: atom_id res chain seq x y z
N MET A 1 -21.46 1.27 -9.91
CA MET A 1 -20.15 0.79 -9.45
C MET A 1 -19.30 0.61 -10.69
N ALA A 2 -18.14 1.26 -10.77
CA ALA A 2 -17.24 1.09 -11.90
C ALA A 2 -16.63 -0.32 -11.79
N SER A 3 -16.78 -1.15 -12.82
CA SER A 3 -16.12 -2.44 -12.88
C SER A 3 -14.61 -2.24 -12.97
N PHE A 4 -13.80 -3.21 -12.51
CA PHE A 4 -12.34 -3.21 -12.71
C PHE A 4 -11.97 -3.03 -14.20
N ARG A 5 -12.84 -3.49 -15.10
CA ARG A 5 -12.75 -3.30 -16.55
C ARG A 5 -12.93 -1.84 -16.98
N ASP A 6 -13.76 -1.07 -16.27
CA ASP A 6 -13.98 0.36 -16.55
C ASP A 6 -12.77 1.19 -16.11
N ILE A 7 -12.10 0.80 -15.02
CA ILE A 7 -10.84 1.41 -14.58
C ILE A 7 -9.72 1.15 -15.60
N LEU A 8 -9.61 -0.09 -16.10
CA LEU A 8 -8.65 -0.42 -17.17
C LEU A 8 -8.96 0.35 -18.47
N GLY A 9 -10.24 0.53 -18.80
CA GLY A 9 -10.68 1.35 -19.92
C GLY A 9 -10.33 2.84 -19.77
N TYR A 10 -10.38 3.37 -18.54
CA TYR A 10 -10.07 4.76 -18.23
C TYR A 10 -8.62 5.13 -18.58
N TYR A 11 -7.67 4.21 -18.43
CA TYR A 11 -6.24 4.44 -18.69
C TYR A 11 -5.73 3.89 -20.03
N ARG A 12 -6.61 3.40 -20.89
CA ARG A 12 -6.24 2.73 -22.16
C ARG A 12 -5.32 3.56 -23.06
N ALA A 13 -5.48 4.88 -23.09
CA ALA A 13 -4.65 5.80 -23.88
C ALA A 13 -3.17 5.80 -23.45
N TYR A 14 -2.89 5.46 -22.19
CA TYR A 14 -1.55 5.47 -21.57
C TYR A 14 -1.10 4.07 -21.13
N TRP A 15 -1.67 3.01 -21.72
CA TRP A 15 -1.44 1.62 -21.28
C TRP A 15 0.03 1.19 -21.34
N THR A 16 0.74 1.53 -22.42
CA THR A 16 2.15 1.17 -22.59
C THR A 16 3.04 1.83 -21.54
N THR A 17 2.84 3.13 -21.31
CA THR A 17 3.56 3.89 -20.29
C THR A 17 3.24 3.37 -18.89
N SER A 18 1.97 3.05 -18.62
CA SER A 18 1.51 2.47 -17.35
C SER A 18 2.19 1.14 -17.05
N VAL A 19 2.21 0.22 -18.02
CA VAL A 19 2.86 -1.08 -17.84
C VAL A 19 4.36 -0.91 -17.60
N LEU A 20 5.02 -0.04 -18.36
CA LEU A 20 6.45 0.22 -18.20
C LEU A 20 6.77 0.77 -16.80
N THR A 21 5.97 1.70 -16.29
CA THR A 21 6.22 2.32 -14.97
C THR A 21 5.93 1.36 -13.83
N VAL A 22 4.88 0.54 -13.94
CA VAL A 22 4.59 -0.53 -12.98
C VAL A 22 5.73 -1.55 -12.94
N VAL A 23 6.26 -1.94 -14.10
CA VAL A 23 7.42 -2.84 -14.20
C VAL A 23 8.67 -2.20 -13.59
N ALA A 24 8.93 -0.91 -13.86
CA ALA A 24 10.05 -0.19 -13.28
C ALA A 24 9.95 -0.10 -11.75
N SER A 25 8.80 0.32 -11.20
CA SER A 25 8.55 0.36 -9.75
C SER A 25 8.67 -1.01 -9.10
N SER A 26 8.15 -2.05 -9.76
CA SER A 26 8.27 -3.44 -9.29
C SER A 26 9.72 -3.93 -9.32
N GLY A 27 10.49 -3.55 -10.33
CA GLY A 27 11.92 -3.80 -10.42
C GLY A 27 12.69 -3.14 -9.29
N PHE A 28 12.35 -1.90 -8.94
CA PHE A 28 12.88 -1.21 -7.76
C PHE A 28 12.55 -1.98 -6.48
N GLU A 29 11.31 -2.36 -6.23
CA GLU A 29 10.96 -3.15 -5.03
C GLU A 29 11.77 -4.47 -4.92
N LEU A 30 12.05 -5.15 -6.05
CA LEU A 30 12.93 -6.32 -6.06
C LEU A 30 14.39 -5.97 -5.78
N LEU A 31 14.88 -4.85 -6.30
CA LEU A 31 16.22 -4.33 -5.99
C LEU A 31 16.39 -4.01 -4.50
N ASP A 32 15.33 -3.71 -3.75
CA ASP A 32 15.47 -3.49 -2.28
C ASP A 32 15.80 -4.77 -1.52
N LEU A 33 15.44 -5.93 -2.08
CA LEU A 33 15.74 -7.23 -1.47
C LEU A 33 17.22 -7.60 -1.58
N VAL A 34 17.94 -6.90 -2.45
CA VAL A 34 19.36 -7.08 -2.64
C VAL A 34 20.15 -6.66 -1.40
N VAL A 35 19.73 -5.60 -0.70
CA VAL A 35 20.39 -5.11 0.52
C VAL A 35 20.42 -6.15 1.64
N PRO A 36 19.29 -6.72 2.10
CA PRO A 36 19.32 -7.74 3.15
C PRO A 36 20.02 -9.02 2.71
N TYR A 37 19.93 -9.39 1.43
CA TYR A 37 20.67 -10.53 0.89
C TYR A 37 22.19 -10.31 0.93
N ALA A 38 22.66 -9.14 0.46
CA ALA A 38 24.07 -8.77 0.51
C ALA A 38 24.58 -8.67 1.95
N LEU A 39 23.78 -8.14 2.89
CA LEU A 39 24.12 -8.12 4.31
C LEU A 39 24.35 -9.54 4.86
N GLY A 40 23.51 -10.50 4.49
CA GLY A 40 23.73 -11.91 4.84
C GLY A 40 25.04 -12.45 4.27
N GLN A 41 25.35 -12.17 3.01
CA GLN A 41 26.60 -12.64 2.40
C GLN A 41 27.85 -11.98 3.00
N ILE A 42 27.76 -10.71 3.42
CA ILE A 42 28.81 -10.02 4.17
C ILE A 42 29.05 -10.76 5.49
N LEU A 43 27.99 -11.13 6.22
CA LEU A 43 28.10 -11.90 7.45
C LEU A 43 28.72 -13.29 7.23
N ASN A 44 28.36 -13.99 6.15
CA ASN A 44 28.99 -15.26 5.79
C ASN A 44 30.50 -15.09 5.60
N THR A 45 30.88 -14.07 4.82
CA THR A 45 32.29 -13.74 4.55
C THR A 45 33.06 -13.43 5.85
N LEU A 46 32.49 -12.62 6.75
CA LEU A 46 33.10 -12.27 8.03
C LEU A 46 33.16 -13.46 9.00
N SER A 47 32.22 -14.40 8.91
CA SER A 47 32.14 -15.57 9.77
C SER A 47 32.88 -16.79 9.22
N GLY A 48 33.59 -16.65 8.09
CA GLY A 48 34.30 -17.75 7.43
C GLY A 48 33.37 -18.83 6.85
N GLN A 49 32.10 -18.52 6.64
CA GLN A 49 31.13 -19.42 6.04
C GLN A 49 31.11 -19.28 4.50
N PRO A 50 30.73 -20.33 3.76
CA PRO A 50 30.67 -20.28 2.32
C PRO A 50 29.66 -19.22 1.85
N LEU A 51 30.05 -18.52 0.78
CA LEU A 51 29.17 -17.65 0.04
C LEU A 51 28.12 -18.47 -0.71
N ASP A 52 26.96 -17.88 -0.93
CA ASP A 52 25.94 -18.47 -1.78
C ASP A 52 26.40 -18.52 -3.25
N GLY A 53 25.97 -19.53 -4.00
CA GLY A 53 26.50 -19.86 -5.33
C GLY A 53 26.33 -18.74 -6.37
N ILE A 54 25.26 -17.95 -6.24
CA ILE A 54 25.00 -16.79 -7.10
C ILE A 54 26.06 -15.71 -6.91
N ILE A 55 26.32 -15.34 -5.65
CA ILE A 55 27.29 -14.29 -5.29
C ILE A 55 28.70 -14.79 -5.54
N ALA A 56 29.01 -16.04 -5.21
CA ALA A 56 30.30 -16.65 -5.51
C ALA A 56 30.61 -16.60 -7.02
N GLY A 57 29.65 -16.99 -7.87
CA GLY A 57 29.82 -16.91 -9.33
C GLY A 57 29.96 -15.47 -9.85
N PHE A 58 29.28 -14.51 -9.23
CA PHE A 58 29.43 -13.09 -9.58
C PHE A 58 30.81 -12.56 -9.19
N ILE A 59 31.27 -12.88 -7.97
CA ILE A 59 32.60 -12.52 -7.47
C ILE A 59 33.69 -13.12 -8.36
N ALA A 60 33.57 -14.39 -8.76
CA ALA A 60 34.52 -15.04 -9.66
C ALA A 60 34.63 -14.31 -11.01
N ARG A 61 33.51 -13.81 -11.56
CA ARG A 61 33.51 -13.00 -12.79
C ARG A 61 34.21 -11.66 -12.59
N VAL A 62 33.98 -10.99 -11.46
CA VAL A 62 34.64 -9.72 -11.14
C VAL A 62 36.14 -9.93 -10.90
N SER A 63 36.51 -11.00 -10.20
CA SER A 63 37.90 -11.44 -10.02
C SER A 63 38.61 -11.63 -11.37
N ASN A 64 38.00 -12.39 -12.28
CA ASN A 64 38.54 -12.60 -13.63
C ASN A 64 38.69 -11.30 -14.45
N LEU A 65 37.81 -10.32 -14.26
CA LEU A 65 37.89 -9.03 -14.95
C LEU A 65 38.91 -8.07 -14.34
N THR A 66 39.09 -8.12 -13.02
CA THR A 66 39.96 -7.21 -12.27
C THR A 66 41.37 -7.75 -12.06
N GLY A 67 41.57 -9.05 -12.26
CA GLY A 67 42.84 -9.74 -12.01
C GLY A 67 43.22 -9.84 -10.54
N VAL A 68 42.31 -9.47 -9.62
CA VAL A 68 42.55 -9.51 -8.17
C VAL A 68 42.13 -10.88 -7.63
N PRO A 69 42.95 -11.55 -6.79
CA PRO A 69 42.62 -12.86 -6.24
C PRO A 69 41.28 -12.89 -5.49
N GLU A 70 40.61 -14.04 -5.52
CA GLU A 70 39.42 -14.31 -4.72
C GLU A 70 39.77 -14.33 -3.22
N GLY A 71 39.74 -13.15 -2.59
CA GLY A 71 39.97 -12.97 -1.17
C GLY A 71 38.81 -12.25 -0.49
N THR A 72 38.80 -12.31 0.85
CA THR A 72 37.81 -11.66 1.72
C THR A 72 37.61 -10.18 1.40
N ASN A 73 38.67 -9.47 1.04
CA ASN A 73 38.61 -8.04 0.73
C ASN A 73 37.86 -7.76 -0.58
N LEU A 74 38.02 -8.63 -1.59
CA LEU A 74 37.34 -8.47 -2.87
C LEU A 74 35.85 -8.84 -2.74
N SER A 75 35.52 -9.93 -2.03
CA SER A 75 34.12 -10.30 -1.78
C SER A 75 33.38 -9.20 -1.01
N LEU A 76 33.99 -8.65 0.04
CA LEU A 76 33.42 -7.51 0.77
C LEU A 76 33.31 -6.26 -0.11
N GLY A 77 34.32 -5.94 -0.92
CA GLY A 77 34.28 -4.80 -1.84
C GLY A 77 33.16 -4.90 -2.87
N VAL A 78 32.97 -6.08 -3.47
CA VAL A 78 31.88 -6.34 -4.43
C VAL A 78 30.51 -6.24 -3.75
N LEU A 79 30.35 -6.84 -2.57
CA LEU A 79 29.10 -6.79 -1.81
C LEU A 79 28.74 -5.36 -1.39
N LEU A 80 29.72 -4.59 -0.91
CA LEU A 80 29.54 -3.17 -0.57
C LEU A 80 29.19 -2.33 -1.80
N GLY A 81 29.89 -2.55 -2.92
CA GLY A 81 29.57 -1.87 -4.18
C GLY A 81 28.15 -2.16 -4.64
N LEU A 82 27.71 -3.41 -4.50
CA LEU A 82 26.37 -3.86 -4.85
C LEU A 82 25.30 -3.23 -3.93
N VAL A 83 25.55 -3.16 -2.62
CA VAL A 83 24.70 -2.39 -1.68
C VAL A 83 24.66 -0.91 -2.06
N PHE A 84 25.81 -0.29 -2.36
CA PHE A 84 25.90 1.12 -2.75
C PHE A 84 25.09 1.41 -4.03
N VAL A 85 25.19 0.56 -5.05
CA VAL A 85 24.40 0.70 -6.29
C VAL A 85 22.90 0.56 -5.99
N SER A 86 22.51 -0.46 -5.21
CA SER A 86 21.10 -0.72 -4.89
C SER A 86 20.46 0.34 -4.00
N THR A 87 21.24 1.10 -3.24
CA THR A 87 20.74 2.12 -2.31
C THR A 87 20.99 3.53 -2.82
N VAL A 88 22.24 3.92 -2.99
CA VAL A 88 22.66 5.31 -3.27
C VAL A 88 22.37 5.70 -4.72
N ILE A 89 22.73 4.87 -5.69
CA ILE A 89 22.50 5.19 -7.12
C ILE A 89 21.00 5.11 -7.43
N ARG A 90 20.32 4.13 -6.85
CA ARG A 90 18.87 3.98 -7.02
C ARG A 90 18.06 5.11 -6.39
N ALA A 91 18.45 5.63 -5.23
CA ALA A 91 17.69 6.63 -4.48
C ALA A 91 17.17 7.81 -5.32
N PRO A 92 17.98 8.47 -6.17
CA PRO A 92 17.46 9.51 -7.06
C PRO A 92 16.69 8.96 -8.27
N LEU A 93 16.95 7.74 -8.73
CA LEU A 93 16.28 7.18 -9.90
C LEU A 93 14.83 6.78 -9.60
N GLN A 94 14.54 6.25 -8.43
CA GLN A 94 13.23 5.68 -8.09
C GLN A 94 12.08 6.72 -8.13
N PRO A 95 12.19 7.92 -7.52
CA PRO A 95 11.10 8.91 -7.58
C PRO A 95 10.84 9.43 -9.00
N TRP A 96 11.89 9.55 -9.82
CA TRP A 96 11.80 10.07 -11.19
C TRP A 96 11.27 9.03 -12.18
N LEU A 97 11.68 7.76 -12.05
CA LEU A 97 11.26 6.68 -12.95
C LEU A 97 9.97 5.98 -12.49
N GLY A 98 9.63 6.09 -11.20
CA GLY A 98 8.40 5.56 -10.62
C GLY A 98 7.35 6.66 -10.41
N ASP A 99 7.45 7.35 -9.27
CA ASP A 99 6.39 8.24 -8.77
C ASP A 99 5.98 9.33 -9.76
N TRP A 100 6.95 9.99 -10.40
CA TRP A 100 6.69 11.03 -11.39
C TRP A 100 5.79 10.54 -12.51
N PHE A 101 6.08 9.38 -13.10
CA PHE A 101 5.30 8.85 -14.20
C PHE A 101 3.93 8.32 -13.75
N HIS A 102 3.83 7.75 -12.55
CA HIS A 102 2.51 7.35 -12.00
C HIS A 102 1.59 8.57 -11.86
N TRP A 103 2.13 9.69 -11.41
CA TRP A 103 1.40 10.97 -11.32
C TRP A 103 1.12 11.60 -12.68
N ASP A 104 2.08 11.62 -13.60
CA ASP A 104 1.90 12.17 -14.95
C ASP A 104 0.76 11.45 -15.70
N ILE A 105 0.71 10.11 -15.64
CA ILE A 105 -0.35 9.31 -16.25
C ILE A 105 -1.72 9.62 -15.61
N ALA A 106 -1.78 9.69 -14.28
CA ALA A 106 -3.02 10.00 -13.55
C ALA A 106 -3.55 11.39 -13.92
N LEU A 107 -2.68 12.40 -13.99
CA LEU A 107 -3.05 13.79 -14.26
C LEU A 107 -3.41 14.02 -15.74
N ARG A 108 -2.68 13.42 -16.69
CA ARG A 108 -3.05 13.47 -18.11
C ARG A 108 -4.38 12.81 -18.37
N SER A 109 -4.60 11.64 -17.77
CA SER A 109 -5.89 10.95 -17.86
C SER A 109 -7.01 11.79 -17.26
N ARG A 110 -6.79 12.40 -16.08
CA ARG A 110 -7.74 13.35 -15.48
C ARG A 110 -8.08 14.50 -16.43
N ARG A 111 -7.09 15.11 -17.09
CA ARG A 111 -7.31 16.20 -18.06
C ARG A 111 -8.19 15.73 -19.21
N ASP A 112 -7.86 14.61 -19.85
CA ASP A 112 -8.55 14.11 -21.03
C ASP A 112 -10.01 13.74 -20.70
N HIS A 113 -10.25 13.12 -19.54
CA HIS A 113 -11.59 12.81 -19.08
C HIS A 113 -12.37 14.05 -18.61
N SER A 114 -11.69 15.06 -18.03
CA SER A 114 -12.32 16.35 -17.72
C SER A 114 -12.87 17.01 -18.98
N GLN A 115 -12.09 17.03 -20.06
CA GLN A 115 -12.50 17.61 -21.33
C GLN A 115 -13.73 16.90 -21.89
N ARG A 116 -13.74 15.55 -21.92
CA ARG A 116 -14.89 14.76 -22.38
C ARG A 116 -16.14 14.98 -21.53
N VAL A 117 -16.00 15.10 -20.21
CA VAL A 117 -17.14 15.36 -19.33
C VAL A 117 -17.71 16.75 -19.58
N VAL A 118 -16.85 17.77 -19.75
CA VAL A 118 -17.31 19.13 -20.08
C VAL A 118 -18.01 19.15 -21.44
N GLU A 119 -17.43 18.51 -22.46
CA GLU A 119 -18.06 18.36 -23.78
C GLU A 119 -19.44 17.70 -23.69
N LYS A 120 -19.56 16.66 -22.85
CA LYS A 120 -20.86 16.00 -22.63
C LYS A 120 -21.86 16.88 -21.92
N ILE A 121 -21.44 17.64 -20.90
CA ILE A 121 -22.29 18.62 -20.21
C ILE A 121 -22.83 19.63 -21.23
N LEU A 122 -21.96 20.20 -22.08
CA LEU A 122 -22.38 21.20 -23.05
C LEU A 122 -23.35 20.69 -24.14
N THR A 123 -23.46 19.38 -24.34
CA THR A 123 -24.31 18.76 -25.37
C THR A 123 -25.60 18.13 -24.83
N LEU A 124 -25.81 18.09 -23.52
CA LEU A 124 -27.02 17.53 -22.92
C LEU A 124 -28.24 18.44 -23.12
N PRO A 125 -29.45 17.87 -23.32
CA PRO A 125 -30.67 18.65 -23.49
C PRO A 125 -31.02 19.41 -22.19
N LEU A 126 -31.69 20.55 -22.33
CA LEU A 126 -32.13 21.39 -21.20
C LEU A 126 -32.91 20.61 -20.13
N SER A 127 -33.75 19.65 -20.55
CA SER A 127 -34.52 18.79 -19.64
C SER A 127 -33.67 18.03 -18.62
N PHE A 128 -32.42 17.70 -18.96
CA PHE A 128 -31.49 17.09 -18.01
C PHE A 128 -31.16 18.02 -16.84
N TYR A 129 -31.06 19.32 -17.10
CA TYR A 129 -30.70 20.35 -16.12
C TYR A 129 -31.89 20.78 -15.27
N ASP A 130 -33.12 20.66 -15.81
CA ASP A 130 -34.35 20.91 -15.04
C ASP A 130 -34.54 19.87 -13.93
N GLU A 131 -34.12 18.62 -14.16
CA GLU A 131 -34.20 17.52 -13.18
C GLU A 131 -32.97 17.41 -12.25
N ASN A 132 -31.83 18.01 -12.64
CA ASN A 132 -30.56 17.84 -11.96
C ASN A 132 -29.94 19.15 -11.48
N ASN A 133 -29.89 19.32 -10.17
CA ASN A 133 -29.26 20.49 -9.53
C ASN A 133 -27.79 20.65 -10.01
N PRO A 134 -27.39 21.84 -10.50
CA PRO A 134 -26.02 22.09 -10.99
C PRO A 134 -24.93 21.74 -9.99
N GLY A 135 -25.12 22.02 -8.70
CA GLY A 135 -24.17 21.66 -7.63
C GLY A 135 -24.05 20.15 -7.43
N ARG A 136 -25.14 19.40 -7.61
CA ARG A 136 -25.14 17.92 -7.56
C ARG A 136 -24.40 17.32 -8.76
N ILE A 137 -24.57 17.90 -9.95
CA ILE A 137 -23.82 17.51 -11.16
C ILE A 137 -22.33 17.78 -10.96
N ALA A 138 -21.97 19.03 -10.62
CA ALA A 138 -20.58 19.44 -10.42
C ALA A 138 -19.88 18.61 -9.34
N GLY A 139 -20.53 18.38 -8.19
CA GLY A 139 -19.99 17.57 -7.12
C GLY A 139 -19.79 16.11 -7.51
N ARG A 140 -20.72 15.51 -8.28
CA ARG A 140 -20.58 14.13 -8.76
C ARG A 140 -19.42 13.98 -9.75
N VAL A 141 -19.29 14.92 -10.69
CA VAL A 141 -18.18 14.97 -11.65
C VAL A 141 -16.84 15.13 -10.93
N ALA A 142 -16.73 16.13 -10.05
CA ALA A 142 -15.51 16.39 -9.30
C ALA A 142 -15.07 15.18 -8.47
N ARG A 143 -16.00 14.54 -7.75
CA ARG A 143 -15.70 13.32 -6.96
C ARG A 143 -15.29 12.15 -7.85
N GLY A 144 -15.99 11.92 -8.96
CA GLY A 144 -15.66 10.85 -9.90
C GLY A 144 -14.24 10.99 -10.47
N LEU A 145 -13.91 12.17 -10.99
CA LEU A 145 -12.58 12.44 -11.53
C LEU A 145 -11.49 12.38 -10.47
N SER A 146 -11.75 12.95 -9.29
CA SER A 146 -10.82 12.89 -8.16
C SER A 146 -10.54 11.43 -7.80
N ASN A 147 -11.59 10.63 -7.58
CA ASN A 147 -11.45 9.23 -7.18
C ASN A 147 -10.54 8.45 -8.15
N HIS A 148 -10.78 8.55 -9.47
CA HIS A 148 -9.92 7.89 -10.45
C HIS A 148 -8.47 8.38 -10.40
N THR A 149 -8.26 9.70 -10.27
CA THR A 149 -6.92 10.31 -10.24
C THR A 149 -6.09 9.82 -9.06
N TRP A 150 -6.68 9.71 -7.87
CA TRP A 150 -5.97 9.23 -6.67
C TRP A 150 -5.83 7.71 -6.64
N THR A 151 -6.78 6.98 -7.25
CA THR A 151 -6.76 5.49 -7.27
C THR A 151 -5.57 4.95 -8.04
N TYR A 152 -5.18 5.59 -9.14
CA TYR A 152 -4.18 5.02 -10.02
C TYR A 152 -2.77 4.95 -9.41
N PRO A 153 -2.18 6.06 -8.90
CA PRO A 153 -0.86 5.99 -8.26
C PRO A 153 -0.82 5.03 -7.08
N ASP A 154 -1.87 5.01 -6.26
CA ASP A 154 -1.99 4.10 -5.12
C ASP A 154 -2.01 2.62 -5.53
N VAL A 155 -2.69 2.26 -6.62
CA VAL A 155 -2.79 0.87 -7.06
C VAL A 155 -1.60 0.48 -7.92
N ALA A 156 -1.29 1.24 -8.96
CA ALA A 156 -0.22 0.93 -9.91
C ALA A 156 1.19 1.27 -9.36
N GLY A 157 1.31 2.34 -8.57
CA GLY A 157 2.57 2.78 -7.98
C GLY A 157 2.90 2.11 -6.65
N ASP A 158 1.92 1.88 -5.78
CA ASP A 158 2.17 1.28 -4.47
C ASP A 158 1.74 -0.19 -4.39
N LEU A 159 0.46 -0.50 -4.62
CA LEU A 159 -0.07 -1.85 -4.35
C LEU A 159 0.60 -2.93 -5.19
N ILE A 160 0.69 -2.75 -6.51
CA ILE A 160 1.26 -3.77 -7.41
C ILE A 160 2.76 -4.01 -7.09
N PRO A 161 3.63 -2.99 -7.00
CA PRO A 161 5.03 -3.20 -6.65
C PRO A 161 5.23 -3.87 -5.28
N LYS A 162 4.43 -3.50 -4.26
CA LYS A 162 4.47 -4.15 -2.94
C LYS A 162 4.10 -5.63 -3.01
N LEU A 163 3.10 -5.99 -3.81
CA LEU A 163 2.76 -7.41 -4.04
C LEU A 163 3.90 -8.16 -4.75
N VAL A 164 4.53 -7.55 -5.75
CA VAL A 164 5.71 -8.13 -6.42
C VAL A 164 6.87 -8.28 -5.43
N ARG A 165 7.08 -7.31 -4.53
CA ARG A 165 8.08 -7.40 -3.44
C ARG A 165 7.83 -8.63 -2.58
N ILE A 166 6.59 -8.86 -2.13
CA ILE A 166 6.23 -10.02 -1.29
C ILE A 166 6.50 -11.34 -2.02
N VAL A 167 6.21 -11.41 -3.33
CA VAL A 167 6.55 -12.58 -4.15
C VAL A 167 8.07 -12.76 -4.21
N GLY A 168 8.83 -11.68 -4.43
CA GLY A 168 10.29 -11.71 -4.40
C GLY A 168 10.86 -12.19 -3.07
N ILE A 169 10.30 -11.73 -1.95
CA ILE A 169 10.63 -12.16 -0.59
C ILE A 169 10.40 -13.67 -0.43
N PHE A 170 9.24 -14.17 -0.85
CA PHE A 170 8.95 -15.60 -0.81
C PHE A 170 9.96 -16.41 -1.61
N VAL A 171 10.30 -15.96 -2.82
CA VAL A 171 11.31 -16.62 -3.68
C VAL A 171 12.68 -16.64 -3.01
N VAL A 172 13.12 -15.54 -2.39
CA VAL A 172 14.39 -15.49 -1.65
C VAL A 172 14.40 -16.51 -0.50
N ILE A 173 13.36 -16.55 0.32
CA ILE A 173 13.28 -17.51 1.45
C ILE A 173 13.17 -18.94 0.93
N TRP A 174 12.51 -19.18 -0.21
CA TRP A 174 12.38 -20.51 -0.82
C TRP A 174 13.72 -21.12 -1.21
N PHE A 175 14.64 -20.31 -1.75
CA PHE A 175 15.99 -20.76 -2.08
C PHE A 175 16.85 -21.02 -0.84
N VAL A 176 16.59 -20.31 0.27
CA VAL A 176 17.26 -20.57 1.54
C VAL A 176 16.74 -21.85 2.21
N SER A 177 15.42 -21.93 2.42
CA SER A 177 14.79 -23.06 3.09
C SER A 177 13.30 -23.16 2.73
N ARG A 178 12.97 -24.17 1.93
CA ARG A 178 11.60 -24.50 1.52
C ARG A 178 10.59 -24.61 2.68
N PRO A 179 10.86 -25.31 3.81
CA PRO A 179 9.88 -25.41 4.89
C PRO A 179 9.59 -24.04 5.54
N ILE A 180 10.60 -23.18 5.67
CA ILE A 180 10.43 -21.84 6.25
C ILE A 180 9.64 -20.94 5.30
N ALA A 181 9.92 -21.03 3.99
CA ALA A 181 9.19 -20.29 2.97
C ALA A 181 7.70 -20.62 2.93
N ILE A 182 7.34 -21.91 3.00
CA ILE A 182 5.94 -22.36 3.03
C ILE A 182 5.24 -21.85 4.30
N ALA A 183 5.89 -21.99 5.46
CA ALA A 183 5.34 -21.51 6.73
C ALA A 183 5.11 -19.99 6.70
N PHE A 184 6.07 -19.23 6.17
CA PHE A 184 5.97 -17.78 5.98
C PHE A 184 4.84 -17.40 5.01
N LEU A 185 4.71 -18.08 3.86
CA LEU A 185 3.65 -17.77 2.90
C LEU A 185 2.27 -18.06 3.50
N ALA A 186 2.13 -19.19 4.19
CA ALA A 186 0.89 -19.56 4.87
C ALA A 186 0.51 -18.53 5.94
N SER A 187 1.45 -18.13 6.81
CA SER A 187 1.17 -17.10 7.83
C SER A 187 0.80 -15.77 7.19
N PHE A 188 1.51 -15.33 6.16
CA PHE A 188 1.23 -14.08 5.46
C PHE A 188 -0.18 -14.07 4.86
N ILE A 189 -0.57 -15.12 4.13
CA ILE A 189 -1.91 -15.24 3.52
C ILE A 189 -3.00 -15.26 4.59
N ILE A 190 -2.81 -15.99 5.70
CA ILE A 190 -3.78 -16.07 6.79
C ILE A 190 -3.98 -14.69 7.44
N ILE A 191 -2.89 -13.98 7.74
CA ILE A 191 -2.96 -12.66 8.38
C ILE A 191 -3.62 -11.66 7.44
N LEU A 192 -3.20 -11.61 6.18
CA LEU A 192 -3.75 -10.69 5.18
C LEU A 192 -5.24 -10.97 4.95
N GLY A 193 -5.62 -12.23 4.72
CA GLY A 193 -7.02 -12.62 4.47
C GLY A 193 -7.93 -12.32 5.65
N PHE A 194 -7.48 -12.58 6.88
CA PHE A 194 -8.24 -12.24 8.08
C PHE A 194 -8.36 -10.73 8.28
N SER A 195 -7.28 -9.98 8.04
CA SER A 195 -7.26 -8.53 8.16
C SER A 195 -8.23 -7.88 7.17
N LEU A 196 -8.15 -8.24 5.88
CA LEU A 196 -9.04 -7.74 4.82
C LEU A 196 -10.51 -8.08 5.11
N LYS A 197 -10.81 -9.29 5.59
CA LYS A 197 -12.18 -9.68 5.94
C LYS A 197 -12.75 -8.86 7.09
N LYS A 198 -11.97 -8.60 8.14
CA LYS A 198 -12.40 -7.74 9.25
C LYS A 198 -12.52 -6.28 8.84
N LEU A 199 -11.56 -5.79 8.05
CA LEU A 199 -11.56 -4.44 7.50
C LEU A 199 -12.80 -4.17 6.65
N SER A 200 -13.15 -5.07 5.73
CA SER A 200 -14.37 -4.96 4.92
C SER A 200 -15.64 -4.85 5.77
N ARG A 201 -15.73 -5.57 6.89
CA ARG A 201 -16.87 -5.45 7.82
C ARG A 201 -16.89 -4.10 8.54
N LEU A 202 -15.74 -3.50 8.78
CA LEU A 202 -15.61 -2.22 9.47
C LEU A 202 -15.95 -1.06 8.55
N VAL A 203 -15.42 -1.07 7.32
CA VAL A 203 -15.77 -0.15 6.24
C VAL A 203 -17.29 -0.15 5.98
N ARG A 204 -17.93 -1.32 5.95
CA ARG A 204 -19.41 -1.39 5.83
C ARG A 204 -20.15 -0.72 6.99
N LYS A 205 -19.60 -0.70 8.20
CA LYS A 205 -20.20 0.03 9.33
C LYS A 205 -19.95 1.53 9.21
N GLU A 206 -18.78 1.92 8.73
CA GLU A 206 -18.42 3.31 8.46
C GLU A 206 -19.37 3.94 7.43
N THR A 207 -19.60 3.29 6.29
CA THR A 207 -20.57 3.79 5.28
C THR A 207 -22.00 4.00 5.82
N VAL A 208 -22.40 3.26 6.85
CA VAL A 208 -23.69 3.49 7.53
C VAL A 208 -23.63 4.74 8.40
N ILE A 209 -22.50 4.99 9.06
CA ILE A 209 -22.25 6.15 9.91
C ILE A 209 -22.07 7.42 9.09
N ASP A 210 -21.44 7.36 7.92
CA ASP A 210 -21.33 8.49 7.01
C ASP A 210 -22.70 9.09 6.68
N ARG A 211 -23.74 8.26 6.54
CA ARG A 211 -25.12 8.75 6.38
C ARG A 211 -25.67 9.45 7.62
N TYR A 212 -25.26 9.05 8.82
CA TYR A 212 -25.63 9.76 10.05
C TYR A 212 -24.91 11.11 10.14
N ILE A 213 -23.62 11.16 9.78
CA ILE A 213 -22.83 12.40 9.71
C ILE A 213 -23.45 13.36 8.68
N GLU A 214 -23.76 12.88 7.48
CA GLU A 214 -24.40 13.68 6.43
C GLU A 214 -25.74 14.27 6.91
N ASN A 215 -26.53 13.52 7.68
CA ASN A 215 -27.76 14.03 8.29
C ASN A 215 -27.50 15.10 9.37
N THR A 216 -26.45 14.96 10.18
CA THR A 216 -26.02 15.99 11.15
C THR A 216 -25.57 17.27 10.44
N GLU A 217 -24.79 17.13 9.37
CA GLU A 217 -24.31 18.24 8.53
C GLU A 217 -25.46 18.94 7.80
N SER A 218 -26.39 18.19 7.20
CA SER A 218 -27.59 18.73 6.57
C SER A 218 -28.41 19.56 7.55
N ARG A 219 -28.59 19.07 8.79
CA ARG A 219 -29.32 19.83 9.82
C ARG A 219 -28.57 21.10 10.23
N THR A 220 -27.24 21.07 10.23
CA THR A 220 -26.42 22.26 10.48
C THR A 220 -26.62 23.29 9.37
N SER A 221 -26.63 22.85 8.11
CA SER A 221 -26.93 23.70 6.95
C SER A 221 -28.32 24.32 7.02
N GLU A 222 -29.34 23.56 7.43
CA GLU A 222 -30.70 24.07 7.65
C GLU A 222 -30.76 25.17 8.72
N ILE A 223 -30.04 24.99 9.84
CA ILE A 223 -29.99 26.00 10.92
C ILE A 223 -29.35 27.29 10.42
N VAL A 224 -28.26 27.20 9.65
CA VAL A 224 -27.57 28.36 9.08
C VAL A 224 -28.47 29.08 8.06
N THR A 225 -29.08 28.31 7.16
CA THR A 225 -29.97 28.84 6.11
C THR A 225 -31.19 29.55 6.71
N ASN A 226 -31.76 28.97 7.77
CA ASN A 226 -32.96 29.48 8.43
C ASN A 226 -32.67 30.29 9.71
N ILE A 227 -31.46 30.85 9.85
CA ILE A 227 -31.03 31.51 11.09
C ILE A 227 -31.96 32.67 11.49
N LYS A 228 -32.51 33.40 10.52
CA LYS A 228 -33.46 34.49 10.77
C LYS A 228 -34.73 33.99 11.49
N THR A 229 -35.24 32.84 11.06
CA THR A 229 -36.41 32.19 11.67
C THR A 229 -36.09 31.70 13.07
N VAL A 230 -34.95 31.04 13.27
CA VAL A 230 -34.52 30.56 14.59
C VAL A 230 -34.45 31.73 15.59
N LYS A 231 -33.91 32.87 15.18
CA LYS A 231 -33.81 34.09 16.00
C LYS A 231 -35.17 34.75 16.25
N ALA A 232 -36.04 34.81 15.23
CA ALA A 232 -37.36 35.41 15.37
C ALA A 232 -38.23 34.67 16.40
N PHE A 233 -38.04 33.36 16.57
CA PHE A 233 -38.73 32.54 17.57
C PHE A 233 -37.94 32.32 18.87
N ALA A 234 -36.80 32.99 19.08
CA ALA A 234 -35.91 32.81 20.24
C ALA A 234 -35.58 31.32 20.54
N ALA A 235 -35.38 30.53 19.48
CA ALA A 235 -35.23 29.07 19.56
C ALA A 235 -33.77 28.60 19.64
N GLU A 236 -32.79 29.50 19.83
CA GLU A 236 -31.37 29.17 19.77
C GLU A 236 -30.95 28.09 20.77
N ALA A 237 -31.38 28.19 22.02
CA ALA A 237 -31.04 27.21 23.07
C ALA A 237 -31.57 25.80 22.74
N ASN A 238 -32.78 25.75 22.17
CA ASN A 238 -33.43 24.49 21.80
C ASN A 238 -32.74 23.82 20.60
N GLU A 239 -32.41 24.57 19.55
CA GLU A 239 -31.67 24.03 18.40
C GLU A 239 -30.24 23.62 18.81
N LEU A 240 -29.58 24.39 19.67
CA LEU A 240 -28.27 24.02 20.22
C LEU A 240 -28.32 22.71 21.00
N GLN A 241 -29.31 22.54 21.90
CA GLN A 241 -29.45 21.31 22.67
C GLN A 241 -29.71 20.10 21.77
N ARG A 242 -30.60 20.24 20.77
CA ARG A 242 -30.89 19.18 19.79
C ARG A 242 -29.65 18.80 19.00
N GLN A 243 -28.86 19.77 18.56
CA GLN A 243 -27.64 19.51 17.82
C GLN A 243 -26.54 18.88 18.67
N ARG A 244 -26.35 19.35 19.92
CA ARG A 244 -25.43 18.71 20.87
C ARG A 244 -25.75 17.24 21.07
N LEU A 245 -27.03 16.88 21.20
CA LEU A 245 -27.44 15.47 21.33
C LEU A 245 -27.14 14.64 20.07
N ARG A 246 -27.27 15.22 18.87
CA ARG A 246 -26.92 14.53 17.60
C ARG A 246 -25.40 14.29 17.54
N MET A 247 -24.62 15.34 17.78
CA MET A 247 -23.15 15.27 17.80
C MET A 247 -22.63 14.31 18.87
N GLN A 248 -23.25 14.26 20.04
CA GLN A 248 -22.86 13.32 21.10
C GLN A 248 -23.08 11.86 20.67
N ARG A 249 -24.23 11.55 20.05
CA ARG A 249 -24.51 10.19 19.54
C ARG A 249 -23.54 9.81 18.43
N GLU A 250 -23.22 10.75 17.55
CA GLU A 250 -22.23 10.57 16.49
C GLU A 250 -20.86 10.23 17.08
N LEU A 251 -20.40 11.02 18.05
CA LEU A 251 -19.15 10.79 18.78
C LEU A 251 -19.11 9.40 19.44
N ASP A 252 -20.16 9.03 20.17
CA ASP A 252 -20.23 7.75 20.87
C ASP A 252 -20.14 6.57 19.88
N VAL A 253 -20.82 6.68 18.74
CA VAL A 253 -20.80 5.65 17.70
C VAL A 253 -19.41 5.56 17.04
N ILE A 254 -18.81 6.69 16.69
CA ILE A 254 -17.48 6.73 16.06
C ILE A 254 -16.42 6.13 17.00
N ILE A 255 -16.37 6.57 18.27
CA ILE A 255 -15.37 6.09 19.22
C ILE A 255 -15.58 4.61 19.55
N TYR A 256 -16.78 4.24 20.00
CA TYR A 256 -16.99 2.92 20.61
C TYR A 256 -17.28 1.81 19.60
N ARG A 257 -17.70 2.13 18.36
CA ARG A 257 -17.93 1.13 17.31
C ARG A 257 -16.85 1.12 16.24
N ILE A 258 -16.49 2.28 15.69
CA ILE A 258 -15.54 2.36 14.57
C ILE A 258 -14.11 2.34 15.07
N HIS A 259 -13.71 3.33 15.86
CA HIS A 259 -12.34 3.46 16.33
C HIS A 259 -11.93 2.26 17.19
N ARG A 260 -12.76 1.83 18.14
CA ARG A 260 -12.55 0.58 18.89
C ARG A 260 -12.39 -0.65 17.97
N GLY A 261 -13.16 -0.69 16.87
CA GLY A 261 -13.05 -1.74 15.85
C GLY A 261 -11.69 -1.75 15.15
N TYR A 262 -11.22 -0.59 14.70
CA TYR A 262 -9.91 -0.42 14.07
C TYR A 262 -8.79 -0.74 15.05
N THR A 263 -8.84 -0.22 16.27
CA THR A 263 -7.85 -0.51 17.32
C THR A 263 -7.79 -2.00 17.63
N THR A 264 -8.93 -2.67 17.73
CA THR A 264 -8.98 -4.13 17.95
C THR A 264 -8.37 -4.89 16.75
N LEU A 265 -8.66 -4.46 15.52
CA LEU A 265 -8.08 -5.04 14.31
C LEU A 265 -6.55 -4.91 14.31
N VAL A 266 -6.04 -3.69 14.53
CA VAL A 266 -4.60 -3.40 14.56
C VAL A 266 -3.90 -4.16 15.69
N THR A 267 -4.49 -4.25 16.88
CA THR A 267 -3.94 -5.04 18.00
C THR A 267 -3.81 -6.52 17.62
N TRP A 268 -4.84 -7.11 17.02
CA TRP A 268 -4.78 -8.51 16.56
C TRP A 268 -3.75 -8.72 15.45
N GLN A 269 -3.70 -7.82 14.47
CA GLN A 269 -2.72 -7.88 13.39
C GLN A 269 -1.29 -7.79 13.93
N ARG A 270 -1.01 -6.82 14.82
CA ARG A 270 0.32 -6.66 15.45
C ARG A 270 0.71 -7.89 16.26
N LEU A 271 -0.21 -8.43 17.05
CA LEU A 271 0.04 -9.66 17.82
C LEU A 271 0.38 -10.83 16.90
N MET A 272 -0.44 -11.09 15.87
CA MET A 272 -0.18 -12.17 14.92
C MET A 272 1.15 -12.00 14.18
N VAL A 273 1.46 -10.79 13.71
CA VAL A 273 2.73 -10.48 13.05
C VAL A 273 3.92 -10.77 13.98
N GLN A 274 3.88 -10.29 15.22
CA GLN A 274 4.98 -10.51 16.17
C GLN A 274 5.13 -11.99 16.56
N THR A 275 4.02 -12.71 16.75
CA THR A 275 4.05 -14.16 16.98
C THR A 275 4.64 -14.89 15.78
N CYS A 276 4.24 -14.56 14.55
CA CYS A 276 4.77 -15.22 13.36
C CYS A 276 6.24 -14.88 13.13
N MET A 277 6.65 -13.64 13.39
CA MET A 277 8.05 -13.21 13.32
C MET A 277 8.92 -13.97 14.33
N PHE A 278 8.43 -14.15 15.56
CA PHE A 278 9.09 -14.97 16.56
C PHE A 278 9.21 -16.44 16.12
N LEU A 279 8.16 -17.02 15.53
CA LEU A 279 8.20 -18.38 14.99
C LEU A 279 9.22 -18.50 13.85
N VAL A 280 9.27 -17.54 12.92
CA VAL A 280 10.29 -17.50 11.86
C VAL A 280 11.68 -17.50 12.47
N LEU A 281 11.95 -16.67 13.48
CA LEU A 281 13.21 -16.65 14.21
C LEU A 281 13.56 -18.00 14.82
N VAL A 282 12.61 -18.65 15.52
CA VAL A 282 12.85 -19.95 16.15
C VAL A 282 13.17 -21.03 15.11
N PHE A 283 12.43 -21.06 13.99
CA PHE A 283 12.65 -22.04 12.94
C PHE A 283 13.96 -21.81 12.18
N THR A 284 14.30 -20.55 11.85
CA THR A 284 15.57 -20.22 11.19
C THR A 284 16.76 -20.50 12.11
N LEU A 285 16.66 -20.17 13.41
CA LEU A 285 17.69 -20.45 14.40
C LEU A 285 17.93 -21.95 14.51
N ARG A 286 16.86 -22.74 14.67
CA ARG A 286 16.97 -24.20 14.74
C ARG A 286 17.65 -24.79 13.50
N ALA A 287 17.28 -24.32 12.31
CA ALA A 287 17.89 -24.79 11.06
C ALA A 287 19.37 -24.36 10.94
N THR A 288 19.74 -23.22 11.50
CA THR A 288 21.14 -22.75 11.57
C THR A 288 21.97 -23.61 12.52
N LEU A 289 21.43 -23.92 13.71
CA LEU A 289 22.10 -24.81 14.69
C LEU A 289 22.31 -26.24 14.16
N GLN A 290 21.43 -26.69 13.26
CA GLN A 290 21.57 -27.99 12.58
C GLN A 290 22.58 -27.97 11.42
N GLY A 291 23.14 -26.81 11.07
CA GLY A 291 24.08 -26.65 9.95
C GLY A 291 23.42 -26.64 8.57
N ASN A 292 22.08 -26.61 8.49
CA ASN A 292 21.35 -26.60 7.21
C ASN A 292 21.36 -25.22 6.53
N ILE A 293 21.57 -24.16 7.30
CA ILE A 293 21.51 -22.76 6.86
C ILE A 293 22.71 -22.01 7.43
N THR A 294 23.34 -21.16 6.62
CA THR A 294 24.44 -20.27 7.04
C THR A 294 23.95 -19.12 7.93
N ILE A 295 24.84 -18.51 8.73
CA ILE A 295 24.53 -17.33 9.57
C ILE A 295 24.00 -16.16 8.72
N GLY A 296 24.55 -15.97 7.53
CA GLY A 296 24.09 -14.97 6.57
C GLY A 296 22.65 -15.19 6.15
N ASN A 297 22.34 -16.40 5.70
CA ASN A 297 20.98 -16.80 5.33
C ASN A 297 19.98 -16.72 6.50
N PHE A 298 20.42 -16.94 7.75
CA PHE A 298 19.61 -16.70 8.94
C PHE A 298 19.19 -15.23 9.04
N VAL A 299 20.15 -14.30 8.96
CA VAL A 299 19.88 -12.86 9.02
C VAL A 299 19.05 -12.41 7.82
N THR A 300 19.41 -12.82 6.60
CA THR A 300 18.64 -12.51 5.39
C THR A 300 17.19 -12.92 5.52
N THR A 301 16.93 -14.17 5.95
CA THR A 301 15.55 -14.67 6.08
C THR A 301 14.76 -13.85 7.09
N LEU A 302 15.36 -13.53 8.24
CA LEU A 302 14.71 -12.74 9.28
C LEU A 302 14.42 -11.31 8.79
N THR A 303 15.39 -10.64 8.18
CA THR A 303 15.23 -9.26 7.70
C THR A 303 14.18 -9.18 6.58
N VAL A 304 14.24 -10.08 5.61
CA VAL A 304 13.32 -10.12 4.48
C VAL A 304 11.90 -10.48 4.96
N ALA A 305 11.74 -11.40 5.91
CA ALA A 305 10.44 -11.69 6.53
C ALA A 305 9.87 -10.47 7.29
N SER A 306 10.70 -9.76 8.04
CA SER A 306 10.31 -8.51 8.72
C SER A 306 9.76 -7.47 7.75
N ILE A 307 10.47 -7.28 6.62
CA ILE A 307 10.07 -6.36 5.54
C ILE A 307 8.70 -6.77 4.99
N ALA A 308 8.48 -8.05 4.69
CA ALA A 308 7.16 -8.49 4.20
C ALA A 308 6.04 -8.25 5.21
N TYR A 309 6.25 -8.54 6.49
CA TYR A 309 5.21 -8.29 7.50
C TYR A 309 4.93 -6.79 7.69
N ALA A 310 5.92 -5.91 7.49
CA ALA A 310 5.72 -4.47 7.50
C ALA A 310 4.77 -4.01 6.38
N GLU A 311 4.79 -4.68 5.21
CA GLU A 311 3.91 -4.38 4.07
C GLU A 311 2.42 -4.69 4.31
N LEU A 312 2.09 -5.50 5.32
CA LEU A 312 0.68 -5.76 5.67
C LEU A 312 -0.08 -4.49 6.09
N SER A 313 0.60 -3.52 6.70
CA SER A 313 -0.05 -2.27 7.14
C SER A 313 -0.38 -1.34 5.97
N PRO A 314 0.58 -0.97 5.09
CA PRO A 314 0.31 -0.22 3.87
C PRO A 314 -0.77 -0.86 2.99
N ILE A 315 -0.71 -2.19 2.77
CA ILE A 315 -1.74 -2.90 1.99
C ILE A 315 -3.12 -2.78 2.65
N GLY A 316 -3.17 -2.88 3.99
CA GLY A 316 -4.39 -2.66 4.76
C GLY A 316 -4.97 -1.25 4.60
N GLN A 317 -4.11 -0.21 4.61
CA GLN A 317 -4.54 1.19 4.42
C GLN A 317 -5.07 1.44 3.00
N LEU A 318 -4.41 0.88 1.99
CA LEU A 318 -4.89 0.95 0.61
C LEU A 318 -6.25 0.23 0.49
N ALA A 319 -6.37 -0.97 1.06
CA ALA A 319 -7.64 -1.68 1.08
C ALA A 319 -8.75 -0.88 1.76
N ASP A 320 -8.48 -0.21 2.88
CA ASP A 320 -9.45 0.64 3.59
C ASP A 320 -9.97 1.78 2.71
N ARG A 321 -9.09 2.42 1.94
CA ARG A 321 -9.45 3.50 1.00
C ARG A 321 -10.34 3.02 -0.16
N TYR A 322 -10.14 1.80 -0.65
CA TYR A 322 -10.79 1.29 -1.86
C TYR A 322 -11.97 0.33 -1.62
N LEU A 323 -12.05 -0.32 -0.45
CA LEU A 323 -13.19 -1.16 -0.07
C LEU A 323 -14.56 -0.45 -0.09
N PRO A 324 -14.69 0.85 0.22
CA PRO A 324 -15.97 1.57 0.07
C PRO A 324 -16.42 1.68 -1.39
N SER A 325 -15.50 1.55 -2.35
CA SER A 325 -15.74 1.73 -3.79
C SER A 325 -16.03 0.43 -4.55
N LEU A 326 -15.84 -0.73 -3.90
CA LEU A 326 -16.02 -2.10 -4.41
C LEU A 326 -17.39 -2.68 -4.01
#